data_AF-A0A2K0WZ21-F1
#
_entry.id   AF-A0A2K0WZ21-F1
#
_cell.length_a   1.000
_cell.length_b   1.000
_cell.length_c   1.000
_cell.angle_alpha   90.00
_cell.angle_beta   90.00
_cell.angle_gamma   90.00
#
_symmetry.space_group_name_H-M   'P 1'
#
loop_
_entity.id
_entity.type
_entity.pdbx_description
1 polymer ?
#
loop_
_entity_poly.entity_id
_entity_poly.type
_entity_poly.pdbx_seq_one_letter_code
_entity_poly.pdbx_strand_id
1 'polypeptide(L)' 'MLINTHSIHSMAAAFRPGDTVDVNVKIQEGNNSRIQTFTGVVIARKGAGVRETFVVRKVSFGTGVERRFP' A
#
# COMPACT_ATOMS: atom_id res chain seq x y z
N MET A 1 -7.26 -2.10 -10.58
CA MET A 1 -6.03 -1.93 -9.79
C MET A 1 -5.21 -3.21 -9.94
N LEU A 2 -4.23 -3.22 -10.85
CA LEU A 2 -3.37 -4.39 -11.06
C LEU A 2 -2.10 -4.16 -10.23
N ILE A 3 -1.98 -4.87 -9.11
CA ILE A 3 -0.79 -4.88 -8.28
C ILE A 3 0.17 -5.85 -8.96
N ASN A 4 1.19 -5.34 -9.66
CA ASN A 4 2.23 -6.19 -10.25
C ASN A 4 3.26 -6.50 -9.18
N THR A 5 3.25 -7.75 -8.74
CA THR A 5 3.97 -8.28 -7.59
C THR A 5 5.40 -8.64 -7.97
N HIS A 6 6.37 -7.85 -7.55
CA HIS A 6 7.67 -8.39 -7.16
C HIS A 6 7.75 -8.29 -5.62
N SER A 7 7.52 -9.45 -4.99
CA SER A 7 7.62 -9.77 -3.56
C SER A 7 6.65 -9.09 -2.58
N ILE A 8 5.37 -9.46 -2.66
CA ILE A 8 4.71 -10.35 -1.68
C ILE A 8 3.46 -10.93 -2.34
N HIS A 9 3.54 -12.20 -2.71
CA HIS A 9 2.41 -12.95 -3.26
C HIS A 9 1.57 -13.44 -2.09
N SER A 10 0.64 -12.61 -1.62
CA SER A 10 -0.60 -13.07 -1.00
C SER A 10 -1.34 -11.88 -0.40
N MET A 11 -2.66 -11.92 -0.57
CA MET A 11 -3.64 -11.24 0.27
C MET A 11 -3.57 -11.73 1.75
N ALA A 12 -2.43 -12.31 2.17
CA ALA A 12 -2.16 -13.03 3.40
C ALA A 12 -0.69 -12.91 3.87
N ALA A 13 0.08 -11.92 3.41
CA ALA A 13 1.29 -11.54 4.13
C ALA A 13 0.83 -10.98 5.48
N ALA A 14 1.15 -11.67 6.58
CA ALA A 14 0.70 -11.32 7.92
C ALA A 14 1.43 -10.06 8.45
N PHE A 15 1.15 -8.90 7.87
CA PHE A 15 1.64 -7.62 8.39
C PHE A 15 0.65 -7.05 9.43
N ARG A 16 1.18 -6.31 10.40
CA ARG A 16 0.43 -5.73 11.50
C ARG A 16 0.70 -4.22 11.57
N PRO A 17 -0.13 -3.45 12.29
CA PRO A 17 0.24 -2.09 12.65
C PRO A 17 1.63 -2.07 13.31
N GLY A 18 2.51 -1.19 12.82
CA GLY A 18 3.92 -1.11 13.21
C GLY A 18 4.89 -1.60 12.14
N ASP A 19 4.45 -2.45 11.21
CA ASP A 19 5.33 -2.99 10.16
C ASP A 19 5.57 -1.96 9.05
N THR A 20 6.75 -2.01 8.43
CA THR A 20 7.04 -1.27 7.21
C THR A 20 6.69 -2.12 6.00
N VAL A 21 5.90 -1.56 5.08
CA VAL A 21 5.41 -2.25 3.89
C VAL A 21 5.67 -1.44 2.63
N ASP A 22 5.89 -2.15 1.51
CA ASP A 22 5.99 -1.58 0.18
C ASP A 22 4.71 -1.84 -0.61
N VAL A 23 3.92 -0.79 -0.87
CA VAL A 23 2.66 -0.92 -1.61
C VAL A 23 2.84 -0.43 -3.04
N ASN A 24 2.81 -1.35 -4.00
CA ASN A 24 2.91 -1.02 -5.43
C ASN A 24 1.55 -0.57 -5.98
N VAL A 25 1.44 0.71 -6.30
CA VAL A 25 0.23 1.32 -6.86
C VAL A 25 0.40 1.48 -8.36
N LYS A 26 -0.45 0.84 -9.16
CA LYS A 26 -0.53 1.11 -10.59
C LYS A 26 -1.32 2.41 -10.81
N ILE A 27 -0.66 3.39 -11.42
CA ILE A 27 -1.25 4.66 -11.84
C ILE A 27 -1.37 4.63 -13.35
N GLN A 28 -2.57 4.88 -13.87
CA GLN A 28 -2.86 4.94 -15.29
C GLN A 28 -3.25 6.37 -15.65
N GLU A 29 -2.50 6.98 -16.56
CA GLU A 29 -2.67 8.35 -17.06
C GLU A 29 -2.86 8.26 -18.58
N GLY A 30 -4.13 8.24 -19.02
CA GLY A 30 -4.49 8.00 -20.42
C GLY A 30 -4.03 6.63 -20.91
N ASN A 31 -3.17 6.63 -21.95
CA ASN A 31 -2.59 5.41 -22.53
C ASN A 31 -1.33 4.93 -21.80
N ASN A 32 -0.75 5.74 -20.92
CA ASN A 32 0.45 5.37 -20.18
C ASN A 32 0.09 4.82 -18.81
N SER A 33 0.88 3.83 -18.36
CA SER A 33 0.76 3.32 -16.99
C SER A 33 2.13 3.20 -16.35
N ARG A 34 2.20 3.57 -15.07
CA ARG A 34 3.40 3.45 -14.23
C ARG A 34 3.05 2.74 -12.93
N ILE A 35 4.04 2.09 -12.35
CA ILE A 35 3.95 1.55 -11.00
C ILE A 35 4.68 2.52 -10.09
N GLN A 36 3.98 3.02 -9.07
CA GLN A 36 4.56 3.82 -8.01
C GLN A 36 4.56 3.01 -6.72
N THR A 37 5.75 2.82 -6.14
CA THR A 37 5.89 2.17 -4.83
C THR A 37 5.64 3.19 -3.71
N PHE A 38 4.78 2.82 -2.78
CA PHE A 38 4.51 3.56 -1.55
C PHE A 38 5.04 2.77 -0.36
N THR A 39 6.28 3.07 0.02
CA THR A 39 6.95 2.53 1.21
C THR A 39 6.58 3.33 2.44
N GLY A 40 6.14 2.67 3.51
CA GLY A 40 5.87 3.32 4.78
C GLY A 40 5.42 2.36 5.88
N VAL A 41 5.13 2.91 7.06
CA VAL A 41 4.70 2.16 8.24
C VAL A 41 3.19 1.99 8.24
N VAL A 42 2.70 0.79 8.50
CA VAL A 42 1.27 0.52 8.70
C VAL A 42 0.85 1.08 10.05
N ILE A 43 -0.11 2.01 10.06
CA ILE A 43 -0.61 2.64 11.29
C ILE A 43 -1.99 2.14 11.69
N ALA A 44 -2.74 1.56 10.76
CA ALA A 44 -4.05 0.99 11.03
C ALA A 44 -4.36 -0.15 10.06
N ARG A 45 -5.11 -1.13 10.56
CA ARG A 45 -5.67 -2.23 9.78
C ARG A 45 -7.06 -2.51 10.34
N LYS A 46 -8.10 -2.51 9.50
CA LYS A 46 -9.51 -2.64 9.92
C LYS A 46 -10.31 -3.40 8.88
N GLY A 47 -11.19 -4.27 9.36
CA GLY A 47 -12.07 -5.09 8.52
C GLY A 47 -11.60 -6.54 8.49
N ALA A 48 -12.19 -7.34 7.62
CA ALA A 48 -11.84 -8.73 7.41
C ALA A 48 -12.18 -9.16 5.98
N GLY A 49 -11.45 -10.14 5.46
CA GLY A 49 -11.64 -10.68 4.11
C GLY A 49 -11.46 -9.61 3.04
N VAL A 50 -12.33 -9.60 2.03
CA VAL A 50 -12.23 -8.72 0.85
C VAL A 50 -12.49 -7.24 1.15
N ARG A 51 -13.02 -6.93 2.35
CA ARG A 51 -13.27 -5.54 2.80
C ARG A 51 -12.24 -5.05 3.81
N GLU A 52 -11.17 -5.80 3.99
CA GLU A 52 -10.09 -5.38 4.86
C GLU A 52 -9.38 -4.15 4.27
N THR A 53 -9.17 -3.14 5.09
CA THR A 53 -8.46 -1.92 4.70
C THR A 53 -7.30 -1.68 5.64
N PHE A 54 -6.24 -1.06 5.14
CA PHE A 54 -5.10 -0.66 5.95
C PHE A 54 -4.60 0.73 5.57
N VAL A 55 -3.93 1.39 6.51
CA VAL A 55 -3.39 2.74 6.34
C VAL A 55 -1.89 2.69 6.49
N VAL A 56 -1.18 3.21 5.51
CA VAL A 56 0.29 3.33 5.50
C VAL A 56 0.66 4.80 5.61
N ARG A 57 1.58 5.12 6.51
CA ARG A 57 2.14 6.45 6.73
C ARG A 57 3.60 6.48 6.30
N LYS A 58 4.00 7.52 5.58
CA LYS A 58 5.41 7.81 5.29
C LYS A 58 5.70 9.30 5.43
N VAL A 59 6.97 9.66 5.60
CA VAL A 59 7.42 11.06 5.45
C VAL A 59 7.97 11.23 4.05
N SER A 60 7.45 12.20 3.31
CA SER A 60 7.90 12.54 1.96
C SER A 60 8.24 14.02 1.94
N PHE A 61 9.49 14.37 1.60
CA PHE A 61 9.94 15.76 1.54
C PHE A 61 9.62 16.57 2.81
N GLY A 62 9.84 15.98 3.99
CA GLY A 62 9.54 16.62 5.28
C GLY A 62 8.06 16.65 5.67
N THR A 63 7.14 16.25 4.78
CA THR A 63 5.69 16.20 5.05
C THR A 63 5.23 14.78 5.31
N GLY A 64 4.45 14.56 6.38
CA GLY A 64 3.79 13.28 6.63
C GLY A 64 2.65 13.02 5.64
N VAL A 65 2.67 11.88 4.96
CA VAL A 65 1.65 11.46 4.00
C VAL A 65 1.07 10.13 4.45
N GLU A 66 -0.26 10.05 4.50
CA GLU A 66 -1.00 8.84 4.83
C GLU A 66 -1.85 8.39 3.65
N ARG A 67 -1.86 7.09 3.39
CA ARG A 67 -2.67 6.51 2.32
C ARG A 67 -3.40 5.28 2.83
N ARG A 68 -4.72 5.28 2.64
CA ARG A 68 -5.59 4.14 2.90
C ARG A 68 -5.66 3.26 1.66
N PHE A 69 -5.50 1.96 1.85
CA PHE A 69 -5.65 0.93 0.83
C PHE A 69 -6.82 0.02 1.19
N PRO A 70 -7.69 -0.30 0.21
CA PRO A 70 -8.65 -1.39 0.32
C PRO A 70 -8.01 -2.76 0.09
#